data_AF-A0A0Q0H5L8-F1
#
_entry.id   AF-A0A0Q0H5L8-F1
#
_cell.length_a   1.000
_cell.length_b   1.000
_cell.length_c   1.000
_cell.angle_alpha   90.00
_cell.angle_beta   90.00
_cell.angle_gamma   90.00
#
_symmetry.space_group_name_H-M   'P 1'
#
loop_
_entity.id
_entity.type
_entity.pdbx_description
1 polymer ?
#
loop_
_entity_poly.entity_id
_entity_poly.type
_entity_poly.pdbx_seq_one_letter_code
_entity_poly.pdbx_strand_id
1 'polypeptide(L)'
;MTKQTKLKIRFLSWIAALTIMHLMVEKVFFEIPKPMMDKDIEFYQPKSEAESSLREMNLYIHDKNLITELTIETGKKKVDDDYMVVLREYHNQMLELYRIISSKTLAMSINKMSENIDISRKYTGSDQCLIIDGTQDVYNKLIVEYPPLINKINERPQAILNIHKRIFNIAPEEDANGEFNVDGAIERIDIIRELMDDPYLSVRKNNTAALLEINQFMLGFDSLHSLYTQCAQSYNQKVSKLSGYRDATSFIIFLILTIVIYRKEMLNL
;
A
#
# COMPACT_ATOMS: atom_id res chain seq x y z
N MET A 1 -51.76 -2.57 46.79
CA MET A 1 -50.37 -2.27 46.36
C MET A 1 -49.81 -1.15 47.22
N THR A 2 -48.71 -1.36 47.95
CA THR A 2 -48.12 -0.33 48.80
C THR A 2 -47.41 0.74 47.95
N LYS A 3 -47.22 1.95 48.49
CA LYS A 3 -46.58 3.09 47.79
C LYS A 3 -45.18 2.71 47.28
N GLN A 4 -44.43 1.92 48.06
CA GLN A 4 -43.13 1.37 47.66
C GLN A 4 -43.21 0.42 46.45
N THR A 5 -44.21 -0.47 46.39
CA THR A 5 -44.35 -1.38 45.23
C THR A 5 -44.63 -0.61 43.95
N LYS A 6 -45.43 0.47 44.00
CA LYS A 6 -45.71 1.32 42.83
C LYS A 6 -44.46 2.04 42.33
N LEU A 7 -43.63 2.55 43.25
CA LEU A 7 -42.39 3.23 42.92
C LEU A 7 -41.37 2.29 42.25
N LYS A 8 -41.24 1.05 42.77
CA LYS A 8 -40.38 0.01 42.17
C LYS A 8 -40.80 -0.37 40.75
N ILE A 9 -42.11 -0.53 40.50
CA ILE A 9 -42.60 -0.84 39.14
C ILE A 9 -42.37 0.32 38.18
N ARG A 10 -42.56 1.58 38.61
CA ARG A 10 -42.23 2.75 37.79
C ARG A 10 -40.75 2.84 37.45
N PHE A 11 -39.88 2.56 38.42
CA PHE A 11 -38.44 2.55 38.20
C PHE A 11 -38.01 1.46 37.20
N LEU A 12 -38.51 0.23 37.37
CA LEU A 12 -38.20 -0.87 36.47
C LEU A 12 -38.75 -0.64 35.05
N SER A 13 -39.96 -0.09 34.92
CA SER A 13 -40.53 0.27 33.62
C SER A 13 -39.79 1.43 32.94
N TRP A 14 -39.32 2.41 33.70
CA TRP A 14 -38.44 3.47 33.20
C TRP A 14 -37.12 2.90 32.68
N ILE A 15 -36.44 2.02 33.44
CA ILE A 15 -35.22 1.34 32.97
C ILE A 15 -35.50 0.59 31.67
N ALA A 16 -36.54 -0.26 31.64
CA ALA A 16 -36.86 -1.05 30.46
C ALA A 16 -37.15 -0.17 29.22
N ALA A 17 -37.93 0.90 29.38
CA ALA A 17 -38.23 1.84 28.31
C ALA A 17 -36.96 2.57 27.83
N LEU A 18 -36.09 2.97 28.75
CA LEU A 18 -34.82 3.63 28.43
C LEU A 18 -33.89 2.72 27.62
N THR A 19 -33.78 1.45 28.02
CA THR A 19 -32.94 0.45 27.35
C THR A 19 -33.45 0.16 25.94
N ILE A 20 -34.76 -0.03 25.76
CA ILE A 20 -35.36 -0.26 24.43
C ILE A 20 -35.12 0.95 23.53
N MET A 21 -35.34 2.17 24.05
CA MET A 21 -35.16 3.39 23.26
C MET A 21 -33.69 3.63 22.91
N HIS A 22 -32.74 3.40 23.82
CA HIS A 22 -31.31 3.49 23.49
C HIS A 22 -30.93 2.50 22.38
N LEU A 23 -31.44 1.28 22.43
CA LEU A 23 -31.15 0.24 21.44
C LEU A 23 -31.75 0.61 20.07
N MET A 24 -32.95 1.22 20.03
CA MET A 24 -33.51 1.78 18.80
C MET A 24 -32.67 2.95 18.27
N VAL A 25 -32.24 3.88 19.13
CA VAL A 25 -31.40 5.01 18.72
C VAL A 25 -30.08 4.51 18.13
N GLU A 26 -29.42 3.54 18.76
CA GLU A 26 -28.15 2.99 18.29
C GLU A 26 -28.25 2.16 17.00
N LYS A 27 -29.32 1.39 16.79
CA LYS A 27 -29.37 0.43 15.68
C LYS A 27 -30.31 0.80 14.55
N VAL A 28 -31.32 1.62 14.83
CA VAL A 28 -32.38 1.96 13.85
C VAL A 28 -32.20 3.39 13.35
N PHE A 29 -31.90 4.33 14.26
CA PHE A 29 -31.79 5.74 13.89
C PHE A 29 -30.36 6.18 13.56
N PHE A 30 -29.35 5.60 14.22
CA PHE A 30 -27.94 5.96 14.04
C PHE A 30 -27.08 4.71 13.86
N GLU A 31 -27.14 4.08 12.69
CA GLU A 31 -26.19 3.02 12.31
C GLU A 31 -24.81 3.64 12.02
N ILE A 32 -24.01 3.81 13.09
CA ILE A 32 -22.69 4.44 13.02
C ILE A 32 -21.64 3.37 12.77
N PRO A 33 -20.91 3.41 11.64
CA PRO A 33 -19.84 2.47 11.36
C PRO A 33 -18.60 2.79 12.20
N LYS A 34 -17.69 1.82 12.29
CA LYS A 34 -16.43 2.00 13.01
C LYS A 34 -15.57 3.09 12.36
N PRO A 35 -14.85 3.92 13.14
CA PRO A 35 -13.84 4.82 12.60
C PRO A 35 -12.77 4.04 11.83
N MET A 36 -12.22 4.66 10.78
CA MET A 36 -11.01 4.18 10.13
C MET A 36 -9.84 4.45 11.08
N MET A 37 -9.31 3.39 11.67
CA MET A 37 -8.28 3.45 12.72
C MET A 37 -6.97 2.79 12.31
N ASP A 38 -6.81 2.43 11.05
CA ASP A 38 -5.57 1.80 10.57
C ASP A 38 -4.43 2.77 10.87
N LYS A 39 -3.46 2.32 11.68
CA LYS A 39 -2.36 3.17 12.12
C LYS A 39 -1.54 3.51 10.89
N ASP A 40 -1.16 4.77 10.71
CA ASP A 40 -0.26 5.17 9.60
C ASP A 40 0.99 4.27 9.54
N ILE A 41 1.46 3.77 10.69
CA ILE A 41 2.53 2.77 10.80
C ILE A 41 2.21 1.49 10.00
N GLU A 42 1.00 0.93 10.09
CA GLU A 42 0.63 -0.33 9.45
C GLU A 42 0.67 -0.25 7.91
N PHE A 43 0.38 0.93 7.34
CA PHE A 43 0.47 1.13 5.89
C PHE A 43 1.83 1.64 5.42
N TYR A 44 2.46 2.53 6.17
CA TYR A 44 3.69 3.19 5.74
C TYR A 44 4.96 2.39 6.11
N GLN A 45 4.92 1.53 7.13
CA GLN A 45 6.07 0.71 7.53
C GLN A 45 6.57 -0.20 6.40
N PRO A 46 5.73 -0.93 5.65
CA PRO A 46 6.19 -1.73 4.51
C PRO A 46 6.93 -0.91 3.45
N LYS A 47 6.49 0.34 3.21
CA LYS A 47 7.19 1.27 2.31
C LYS A 47 8.55 1.66 2.88
N SER A 48 8.60 2.07 4.15
CA SER A 48 9.86 2.45 4.81
C SER A 48 10.88 1.31 4.83
N GLU A 49 10.45 0.07 5.07
CA GLU A 49 11.30 -1.11 5.03
C GLU A 49 11.84 -1.32 3.61
N ALA A 50 10.99 -1.22 2.59
CA ALA A 50 11.39 -1.29 1.20
C ALA A 50 12.40 -0.19 0.82
N GLU A 51 12.19 1.06 1.24
CA GLU A 51 13.15 2.16 1.00
C GLU A 51 14.51 1.90 1.63
N SER A 52 14.55 1.33 2.84
CA SER A 52 15.80 0.97 3.50
C SER A 52 16.55 -0.10 2.71
N SER A 53 15.86 -1.18 2.32
CA SER A 53 16.46 -2.24 1.52
C SER A 53 16.93 -1.74 0.16
N LEU A 54 16.12 -0.91 -0.53
CA LEU A 54 16.51 -0.27 -1.78
C LEU A 54 17.79 0.56 -1.65
N ARG A 55 17.92 1.31 -0.55
CA ARG A 55 19.11 2.11 -0.28
C ARG A 55 20.33 1.22 -0.06
N GLU A 56 20.20 0.16 0.72
CA GLU A 56 21.28 -0.79 0.99
C GLU A 56 21.76 -1.49 -0.29
N MET A 57 20.84 -1.94 -1.15
CA MET A 57 21.19 -2.53 -2.44
C MET A 57 21.87 -1.53 -3.38
N ASN A 58 21.40 -0.28 -3.41
CA ASN A 58 22.03 0.75 -4.23
C ASN A 58 23.47 1.05 -3.75
N LEU A 59 23.69 1.09 -2.43
CA LEU A 59 25.03 1.18 -1.85
C LEU A 59 25.88 -0.03 -2.23
N TYR A 60 25.34 -1.24 -2.15
CA TYR A 60 26.06 -2.46 -2.54
C TYR A 60 26.49 -2.45 -4.01
N ILE A 61 25.57 -2.12 -4.93
CA ILE A 61 25.86 -2.03 -6.38
C ILE A 61 26.96 -0.99 -6.65
N HIS A 62 26.91 0.14 -5.94
CA HIS A 62 27.91 1.21 -6.08
C HIS A 62 29.26 0.82 -5.48
N ASP A 63 29.30 0.31 -4.25
CA ASP A 63 30.53 -0.05 -3.52
C ASP A 63 31.27 -1.19 -4.22
N LYS A 64 30.54 -2.15 -4.79
CA LYS A 64 31.11 -3.24 -5.60
C LYS A 64 31.48 -2.80 -7.02
N ASN A 65 31.24 -1.55 -7.39
CA ASN A 65 31.49 -1.02 -8.74
C ASN A 65 30.86 -1.87 -9.86
N LEU A 66 29.81 -2.65 -9.60
CA LEU A 66 29.25 -3.62 -10.56
C LEU A 66 28.88 -2.97 -11.89
N ILE A 67 28.34 -1.75 -11.85
CA ILE A 67 27.98 -0.98 -13.04
C ILE A 67 29.23 -0.63 -13.86
N THR A 68 30.29 -0.14 -13.21
CA THR A 68 31.58 0.13 -13.86
C THR A 68 32.21 -1.17 -14.36
N GLU A 69 32.01 -2.27 -13.65
CA GLU A 69 32.49 -3.59 -14.01
C GLU A 69 31.82 -4.17 -15.27
N LEU A 70 30.55 -3.84 -15.49
CA LEU A 70 29.75 -4.33 -16.60
C LEU A 70 29.57 -3.33 -17.76
N THR A 71 30.04 -2.09 -17.62
CA THR A 71 29.88 -1.05 -18.66
C THR A 71 30.67 -1.40 -19.93
N ILE A 72 29.95 -1.83 -20.97
CA ILE A 72 30.48 -2.12 -22.31
C ILE A 72 30.71 -0.83 -23.11
N GLU A 73 30.07 0.28 -22.73
CA GLU A 73 30.16 1.59 -23.41
C GLU A 73 31.59 2.17 -23.47
N THR A 74 32.50 1.69 -22.63
CA THR A 74 33.92 2.11 -22.67
C THR A 74 34.74 1.39 -23.74
N GLY A 75 34.18 0.37 -24.41
CA GLY A 75 34.84 -0.40 -25.48
C GLY A 75 36.06 -1.21 -25.04
N LYS A 76 36.35 -1.27 -23.73
CA LYS A 76 37.59 -1.85 -23.17
C LYS A 76 37.42 -3.24 -22.56
N LYS A 77 36.21 -3.79 -22.51
CA LYS A 77 35.92 -5.04 -21.80
C LYS A 77 35.56 -6.18 -22.74
N LYS A 78 36.16 -7.33 -22.47
CA LYS A 78 35.79 -8.61 -23.09
C LYS A 78 34.59 -9.18 -22.32
N VAL A 79 33.73 -9.88 -23.03
CA VAL A 79 32.60 -10.63 -22.45
C VAL A 79 33.10 -12.04 -22.17
N ASP A 80 33.94 -12.17 -21.14
CA ASP A 80 34.57 -13.41 -20.70
C ASP A 80 33.82 -14.04 -19.51
N ASP A 81 34.34 -15.13 -18.95
CA ASP A 81 33.74 -15.80 -17.79
C ASP A 81 33.64 -14.89 -16.56
N ASP A 82 34.63 -14.05 -16.31
CA ASP A 82 34.63 -13.09 -15.20
C ASP A 82 33.52 -12.04 -15.38
N TYR A 83 33.34 -11.53 -16.60
CA TYR A 83 32.23 -10.64 -16.94
C TYR A 83 30.88 -11.31 -16.62
N MET A 84 30.71 -12.59 -16.99
CA MET A 84 29.48 -13.32 -16.71
C MET A 84 29.24 -13.52 -15.20
N VAL A 85 30.30 -13.68 -14.39
CA VAL A 85 30.18 -13.75 -12.92
C VAL A 85 29.67 -12.42 -12.35
N VAL A 86 30.23 -11.29 -12.75
CA VAL A 86 29.78 -9.97 -12.30
C VAL A 86 28.33 -9.70 -12.75
N LEU A 87 27.98 -10.14 -13.96
CA LEU A 87 26.62 -9.98 -14.50
C LEU A 87 25.60 -10.79 -13.69
N ARG A 88 25.94 -12.02 -13.28
CA ARG A 88 25.11 -12.83 -12.38
C ARG A 88 24.82 -12.09 -11.08
N GLU A 89 25.86 -11.53 -10.46
CA GLU A 89 25.74 -10.80 -9.20
C GLU A 89 24.82 -9.59 -9.36
N TYR A 90 25.01 -8.79 -10.42
CA TYR A 90 24.15 -7.65 -10.72
C TYR A 90 22.67 -8.05 -10.92
N HIS A 91 22.39 -9.08 -11.73
CA HIS A 91 21.00 -9.51 -11.93
C HIS A 91 20.37 -10.11 -10.69
N ASN A 92 21.16 -10.73 -9.80
CA ASN A 92 20.65 -11.20 -8.53
C ASN A 92 20.20 -10.03 -7.64
N GLN A 93 20.98 -8.94 -7.59
CA GLN A 93 20.59 -7.71 -6.90
C GLN A 93 19.33 -7.08 -7.51
N MET A 94 19.25 -7.00 -8.84
CA MET A 94 18.04 -6.48 -9.53
C MET A 94 16.80 -7.35 -9.25
N LEU A 95 16.97 -8.67 -9.18
CA LEU A 95 15.89 -9.60 -8.85
C LEU A 95 15.39 -9.40 -7.41
N GLU A 96 16.29 -9.27 -6.45
CA GLU A 96 15.93 -8.96 -5.06
C GLU A 96 15.21 -7.63 -4.95
N LEU A 97 15.70 -6.62 -5.67
CA LEU A 97 15.10 -5.30 -5.71
C LEU A 97 13.65 -5.33 -6.19
N TYR A 98 13.35 -6.04 -7.28
CA TYR A 98 11.98 -6.14 -7.77
C TYR A 98 11.12 -6.99 -6.84
N ARG A 99 11.67 -8.01 -6.18
CA ARG A 99 10.94 -8.81 -5.17
C ARG A 99 10.53 -8.00 -3.95
N ILE A 100 11.38 -7.08 -3.49
CA ILE A 100 11.07 -6.18 -2.37
C ILE A 100 9.89 -5.28 -2.74
N ILE A 101 9.93 -4.67 -3.94
CA ILE A 101 8.91 -3.74 -4.39
C ILE A 101 7.60 -4.44 -4.77
N SER A 102 7.69 -5.64 -5.34
CA SER A 102 6.53 -6.50 -5.62
C SER A 102 6.09 -7.34 -4.40
N SER A 103 6.48 -6.95 -3.18
CA SER A 103 6.18 -7.73 -1.99
C SER A 103 4.69 -7.76 -1.67
N LYS A 104 4.24 -8.89 -1.10
CA LYS A 104 2.84 -9.07 -0.69
C LYS A 104 2.39 -8.01 0.31
N THR A 105 3.27 -7.57 1.21
CA THR A 105 2.98 -6.54 2.21
C THR A 105 2.67 -5.20 1.57
N LEU A 106 3.50 -4.73 0.63
CA LEU A 106 3.22 -3.52 -0.15
C LEU A 106 1.91 -3.63 -0.94
N ALA A 107 1.68 -4.74 -1.62
CA ALA A 107 0.46 -4.97 -2.37
C ALA A 107 -0.79 -4.94 -1.48
N MET A 108 -0.73 -5.54 -0.28
CA MET A 108 -1.82 -5.49 0.69
C MET A 108 -2.08 -4.07 1.19
N SER A 109 -1.04 -3.29 1.48
CA SER A 109 -1.18 -1.88 1.88
C SER A 109 -1.85 -1.05 0.78
N ILE A 110 -1.41 -1.19 -0.47
CA ILE A 110 -2.00 -0.49 -1.63
C ILE A 110 -3.49 -0.84 -1.76
N ASN A 111 -3.82 -2.13 -1.75
CA ASN A 111 -5.20 -2.58 -1.87
C ASN A 111 -6.08 -2.07 -0.73
N LYS A 112 -5.56 -2.09 0.50
CA LYS A 112 -6.32 -1.66 1.68
C LYS A 112 -6.56 -0.15 1.69
N MET A 113 -5.55 0.65 1.34
CA MET A 113 -5.72 2.09 1.17
C MET A 113 -6.76 2.41 0.09
N SER A 114 -6.70 1.72 -1.05
CA SER A 114 -7.69 1.89 -2.14
C SER A 114 -9.11 1.54 -1.69
N GLU A 115 -9.28 0.41 -1.00
CA GLU A 115 -10.58 -0.02 -0.45
C GLU A 115 -11.13 1.01 0.55
N ASN A 116 -10.28 1.50 1.46
CA ASN A 116 -10.66 2.48 2.46
C ASN A 116 -11.08 3.82 1.84
N ILE A 117 -10.41 4.27 0.76
CA ILE A 117 -10.83 5.45 0.00
C ILE A 117 -12.25 5.26 -0.55
N ASP A 118 -12.54 4.12 -1.17
CA ASP A 118 -13.88 3.83 -1.72
C ASP A 118 -14.96 3.73 -0.64
N ILE A 119 -14.65 3.09 0.50
CA ILE A 119 -15.55 3.06 1.66
C ILE A 119 -15.85 4.48 2.15
N SER A 120 -14.81 5.32 2.26
CA SER A 120 -14.96 6.71 2.69
C SER A 120 -15.86 7.50 1.75
N ARG A 121 -15.63 7.42 0.44
CA ARG A 121 -16.45 8.09 -0.58
C ARG A 121 -17.91 7.66 -0.52
N LYS A 122 -18.17 6.36 -0.45
CA LYS A 122 -19.53 5.81 -0.37
C LYS A 122 -20.26 6.25 0.90
N TYR A 123 -19.59 6.20 2.04
CA TYR A 123 -20.20 6.57 3.33
C TYR A 123 -20.39 8.09 3.47
N THR A 124 -19.43 8.88 3.02
CA THR A 124 -19.55 10.34 3.05
C THR A 124 -20.55 10.84 2.01
N GLY A 125 -20.78 10.09 0.93
CA GLY A 125 -21.64 10.48 -0.20
C GLY A 125 -21.04 11.64 -0.98
N SER A 126 -19.72 11.81 -0.91
CA SER A 126 -19.02 13.00 -1.36
C SER A 126 -17.61 12.65 -1.81
N ASP A 127 -17.21 13.21 -2.96
CA ASP A 127 -15.84 13.18 -3.44
C ASP A 127 -15.00 14.32 -2.83
N GLN A 128 -15.52 15.04 -1.83
CA GLN A 128 -14.80 16.15 -1.20
C GLN A 128 -13.45 15.74 -0.61
N CYS A 129 -13.26 14.49 -0.18
CA CYS A 129 -11.94 14.03 0.26
C CYS A 129 -10.90 13.92 -0.89
N LEU A 130 -11.35 14.02 -2.14
CA LEU A 130 -10.53 14.06 -3.35
C LEU A 130 -10.38 15.47 -3.92
N ILE A 131 -11.02 16.49 -3.33
CA ILE A 131 -11.09 17.86 -3.87
C ILE A 131 -10.28 18.85 -3.00
N ILE A 132 -9.93 18.46 -1.77
CA ILE A 132 -9.12 19.30 -0.87
C ILE A 132 -7.72 19.46 -1.50
N ASP A 133 -7.31 20.71 -1.72
CA ASP A 133 -5.98 21.10 -2.23
C ASP A 133 -5.62 20.63 -3.66
N GLY A 134 -6.59 20.51 -4.59
CA GLY A 134 -6.30 20.18 -6.00
C GLY A 134 -5.93 18.71 -6.23
N THR A 135 -6.23 17.84 -5.26
CA THR A 135 -5.91 16.41 -5.26
C THR A 135 -6.73 15.57 -6.26
N GLN A 136 -7.74 16.14 -6.92
CA GLN A 136 -8.55 15.39 -7.88
C GLN A 136 -7.75 15.00 -9.12
N ASP A 137 -6.84 15.87 -9.56
CA ASP A 137 -5.91 15.57 -10.65
C ASP A 137 -4.92 14.48 -10.23
N VAL A 138 -4.47 14.50 -8.96
CA VAL A 138 -3.61 13.46 -8.39
C VAL A 138 -4.34 12.12 -8.36
N TYR A 139 -5.59 12.09 -7.87
CA TYR A 139 -6.41 10.88 -7.85
C TYR A 139 -6.65 10.34 -9.26
N ASN A 140 -7.10 11.18 -10.20
CA ASN A 140 -7.34 10.79 -11.59
C ASN A 140 -6.07 10.20 -12.23
N LYS A 141 -4.93 10.88 -12.03
CA LYS A 141 -3.63 10.42 -12.51
C LYS A 141 -3.24 9.08 -11.88
N LEU A 142 -3.44 8.92 -10.57
CA LEU A 142 -3.08 7.72 -9.83
C LEU A 142 -3.89 6.50 -10.30
N ILE A 143 -5.19 6.65 -10.55
CA ILE A 143 -6.03 5.55 -11.06
C ILE A 143 -5.59 5.11 -12.47
N VAL A 144 -5.12 6.05 -13.30
CA VAL A 144 -4.72 5.78 -14.68
C VAL A 144 -3.31 5.22 -14.76
N GLU A 145 -2.36 5.79 -14.03
CA GLU A 145 -0.93 5.51 -14.19
C GLU A 145 -0.41 4.43 -13.23
N TYR A 146 -0.95 4.33 -12.02
CA TYR A 146 -0.39 3.46 -10.99
C TYR A 146 -0.69 1.97 -11.21
N PRO A 147 -1.92 1.53 -11.59
CA PRO A 147 -2.17 0.11 -11.86
C PRO A 147 -1.32 -0.48 -13.01
N PRO A 148 -1.15 0.21 -14.16
CA PRO A 148 -0.22 -0.26 -15.20
C PRO A 148 1.21 -0.39 -14.70
N LEU A 149 1.68 0.55 -13.88
CA LEU A 149 3.01 0.50 -13.27
C LEU A 149 3.16 -0.69 -12.31
N ILE A 150 2.17 -0.96 -11.48
CA ILE A 150 2.13 -2.13 -10.58
C ILE A 150 2.21 -3.43 -11.39
N ASN A 151 1.40 -3.57 -12.45
CA ASN A 151 1.41 -4.76 -13.30
C ASN A 151 2.79 -4.95 -13.94
N LYS A 152 3.37 -3.88 -14.48
CA LYS A 152 4.71 -3.89 -15.06
C LYS A 152 5.76 -4.35 -14.07
N ILE A 153 5.75 -3.83 -12.84
CA ILE A 153 6.67 -4.22 -11.76
C ILE A 153 6.50 -5.68 -11.38
N ASN A 154 5.27 -6.18 -11.30
CA ASN A 154 4.99 -7.57 -10.95
C ASN A 154 5.47 -8.58 -12.01
N GLU A 155 5.58 -8.17 -13.27
CA GLU A 155 6.08 -9.01 -14.37
C GLU A 155 7.61 -9.07 -14.42
N ARG A 156 8.32 -8.05 -13.89
CA ARG A 156 9.79 -7.94 -13.96
C ARG A 156 10.55 -9.11 -13.35
N PRO A 157 10.20 -9.63 -12.16
CA PRO A 157 10.93 -10.75 -11.56
C PRO A 157 11.03 -11.96 -12.49
N GLN A 158 9.96 -12.26 -13.24
CA GLN A 158 9.95 -13.41 -14.13
C GLN A 158 10.84 -13.20 -15.36
N ALA A 159 10.81 -11.99 -15.94
CA ALA A 159 11.68 -11.63 -17.06
C ALA A 159 13.17 -11.70 -16.65
N ILE A 160 13.52 -11.14 -15.49
CA ILE A 160 14.88 -11.19 -14.94
C ILE A 160 15.30 -12.64 -14.67
N LEU A 161 14.42 -13.45 -14.07
CA LEU A 161 14.72 -14.84 -13.73
C LEU A 161 14.96 -15.71 -14.97
N ASN A 162 14.29 -15.43 -16.09
CA ASN A 162 14.50 -16.14 -17.35
C ASN A 162 15.92 -15.89 -17.90
N ILE A 163 16.37 -14.64 -17.93
CA ILE A 163 17.73 -14.31 -18.35
C ILE A 163 18.76 -14.82 -17.33
N HIS A 164 18.49 -14.66 -16.04
CA HIS A 164 19.41 -15.10 -14.97
C HIS A 164 19.72 -16.61 -15.08
N LYS A 165 18.74 -17.45 -15.41
CA LYS A 165 18.95 -18.88 -15.68
C LYS A 165 19.88 -19.13 -16.86
N ARG A 166 19.75 -18.36 -17.94
CA ARG A 166 20.62 -18.47 -19.12
C ARG A 166 22.06 -18.09 -18.79
N ILE A 167 22.24 -16.99 -18.05
CA ILE A 167 23.55 -16.54 -17.57
C ILE A 167 24.21 -17.60 -16.66
N PHE A 168 23.44 -18.28 -15.81
CA PHE A 168 23.95 -19.34 -14.94
C PHE A 168 24.36 -20.59 -15.71
N ASN A 169 23.58 -20.97 -16.73
CA ASN A 169 23.77 -22.21 -17.49
C ASN A 169 24.73 -22.06 -18.67
N ILE A 170 25.31 -20.88 -18.88
CA ILE A 170 26.21 -20.66 -20.00
C ILE A 170 27.47 -21.51 -19.88
N ALA A 171 27.85 -22.16 -20.97
CA ALA A 171 29.06 -22.96 -21.00
C ALA A 171 30.31 -22.06 -20.91
N PRO A 172 31.36 -22.47 -20.18
CA PRO A 172 32.62 -21.72 -20.06
C PRO A 172 33.26 -21.42 -21.43
N GLU A 173 34.14 -20.42 -21.50
CA GLU A 173 34.78 -20.02 -22.77
C GLU A 173 35.64 -21.14 -23.37
N GLU A 174 36.23 -21.96 -22.52
CA GLU A 174 37.01 -23.14 -22.90
C GLU A 174 36.30 -24.42 -22.47
N ASP A 175 36.33 -25.45 -23.32
CA ASP A 175 35.83 -26.77 -23.00
C ASP A 175 36.78 -27.54 -22.06
N ALA A 176 36.44 -28.78 -21.71
CA ALA A 176 37.26 -29.61 -20.82
C ALA A 176 38.68 -29.90 -21.37
N ASN A 177 38.93 -29.65 -22.66
CA ASN A 177 40.21 -29.85 -23.33
C ASN A 177 40.98 -28.53 -23.55
N GLY A 178 40.42 -27.39 -23.14
CA GLY A 178 41.00 -26.06 -23.37
C GLY A 178 40.69 -25.49 -24.76
N GLU A 179 39.75 -26.07 -25.51
CA GLU A 179 39.32 -25.56 -26.82
C GLU A 179 38.19 -24.52 -26.69
N PHE A 180 38.19 -23.53 -27.57
CA PHE A 180 37.20 -22.46 -27.53
C PHE A 180 35.77 -22.98 -27.81
N ASN A 181 34.86 -22.69 -26.88
CA ASN A 181 33.46 -23.09 -26.97
C ASN A 181 32.64 -22.06 -27.76
N VAL A 182 32.44 -22.33 -29.05
CA VAL A 182 31.69 -21.46 -29.98
C VAL A 182 30.24 -21.26 -29.54
N ASP A 183 29.56 -22.31 -29.07
CA ASP A 183 28.16 -22.23 -28.64
C ASP A 183 28.00 -21.36 -27.38
N GLY A 184 28.92 -21.49 -26.43
CA GLY A 184 28.97 -20.63 -25.25
C GLY A 184 29.24 -19.16 -25.60
N ALA A 185 30.10 -18.90 -26.58
CA ALA A 185 30.40 -17.53 -27.03
C ALA A 185 29.20 -16.88 -27.75
N ILE A 186 28.46 -17.63 -28.56
CA ILE A 186 27.24 -17.15 -29.22
C ILE A 186 26.17 -16.80 -28.17
N GLU A 187 25.93 -17.68 -27.20
CA GLU A 187 24.95 -17.42 -26.14
C GLU A 187 25.33 -16.20 -25.29
N ARG A 188 26.62 -15.93 -25.06
CA ARG A 188 27.10 -14.72 -24.35
C ARG A 188 26.69 -13.47 -25.10
N ILE A 189 26.91 -13.44 -26.41
CA ILE A 189 26.57 -12.30 -27.27
C ILE A 189 25.06 -12.11 -27.32
N ASP A 190 24.28 -13.19 -27.45
CA ASP A 190 22.82 -13.11 -27.50
C ASP A 190 22.21 -12.61 -26.20
N ILE A 191 22.70 -13.07 -25.04
CA ILE A 191 22.32 -12.53 -23.74
C ILE A 191 22.63 -11.03 -23.69
N ILE A 192 23.84 -10.62 -24.05
CA ILE A 192 24.23 -9.21 -23.99
C ILE A 192 23.39 -8.34 -24.91
N ARG A 193 23.07 -8.82 -26.11
CA ARG A 193 22.20 -8.13 -27.05
C ARG A 193 20.80 -7.95 -26.46
N GLU A 194 20.20 -9.00 -25.90
CA GLU A 194 18.88 -8.94 -25.26
C GLU A 194 18.89 -7.97 -24.08
N LEU A 195 19.95 -7.99 -23.27
CA LEU A 195 20.14 -7.03 -22.19
C LEU A 195 20.31 -5.61 -22.70
N MET A 196 20.94 -5.39 -23.85
CA MET A 196 21.05 -4.06 -24.45
C MET A 196 19.72 -3.59 -25.03
N ASP A 197 18.90 -4.49 -25.56
CA ASP A 197 17.59 -4.20 -26.13
C ASP A 197 16.53 -3.90 -25.06
N ASP A 198 16.63 -4.53 -23.88
CA ASP A 198 15.79 -4.22 -22.71
C ASP A 198 16.49 -3.23 -21.75
N PRO A 199 16.12 -1.94 -21.74
CA PRO A 199 16.71 -0.94 -20.86
C PRO A 199 16.48 -1.23 -19.37
N TYR A 200 15.69 -2.21 -18.98
CA TYR A 200 15.47 -2.59 -17.58
C TYR A 200 16.36 -3.75 -17.12
N LEU A 201 16.96 -4.47 -18.07
CA LEU A 201 17.88 -5.59 -17.82
C LEU A 201 19.33 -5.19 -18.12
N SER A 202 19.53 -4.10 -18.87
CA SER A 202 20.83 -3.56 -19.29
C SER A 202 21.67 -3.00 -18.14
N VAL A 203 22.97 -3.30 -18.12
CA VAL A 203 23.93 -2.59 -17.25
C VAL A 203 24.58 -1.46 -18.04
N ARG A 204 23.93 -0.30 -18.09
CA ARG A 204 24.54 0.92 -18.65
C ARG A 204 24.93 1.87 -17.53
N LYS A 205 26.04 2.58 -17.70
CA LYS A 205 26.55 3.55 -16.72
C LYS A 205 25.52 4.63 -16.36
N ASN A 206 24.62 4.94 -17.29
CA ASN A 206 23.54 5.91 -17.15
C ASN A 206 22.14 5.26 -17.13
N ASN A 207 22.03 3.94 -16.88
CA ASN A 207 20.73 3.28 -16.85
C ASN A 207 19.95 3.65 -15.58
N THR A 208 19.29 4.80 -15.61
CA THR A 208 18.40 5.24 -14.54
C THR A 208 16.98 4.70 -14.71
N ALA A 209 16.67 3.95 -15.77
CA ALA A 209 15.30 3.59 -16.12
C ALA A 209 14.64 2.67 -15.08
N ALA A 210 15.37 1.66 -14.58
CA ALA A 210 14.85 0.77 -13.54
C ALA A 210 14.68 1.52 -12.20
N LEU A 211 15.66 2.33 -11.80
CA LEU A 211 15.58 3.16 -10.60
C LEU A 211 14.47 4.23 -10.70
N LEU A 212 14.24 4.79 -11.88
CA LEU A 212 13.18 5.75 -12.15
C LEU A 212 11.81 5.08 -12.05
N GLU A 213 11.64 3.87 -12.59
CA GLU A 213 10.41 3.08 -12.49
C GLU A 213 10.05 2.79 -11.02
N ILE A 214 11.03 2.39 -10.22
CA ILE A 214 10.86 2.14 -8.78
C ILE A 214 10.53 3.44 -8.04
N ASN A 215 11.24 4.53 -8.35
CA ASN A 215 10.96 5.83 -7.74
C ASN A 215 9.54 6.31 -8.08
N GLN A 216 9.10 6.14 -9.32
CA GLN A 216 7.72 6.43 -9.73
C GLN A 216 6.71 5.59 -8.94
N PHE A 217 7.02 4.31 -8.68
CA PHE A 217 6.18 3.46 -7.85
C PHE A 217 6.09 3.98 -6.41
N MET A 218 7.23 4.37 -5.80
CA MET A 218 7.23 4.90 -4.43
C MET A 218 6.50 6.24 -4.32
N LEU A 219 6.62 7.12 -5.33
CA LEU A 219 5.85 8.37 -5.41
C LEU A 219 4.35 8.11 -5.58
N GLY A 220 3.98 7.08 -6.35
CA GLY A 220 2.59 6.62 -6.47
C GLY A 220 2.05 6.13 -5.13
N PHE A 221 2.85 5.37 -4.37
CA PHE A 221 2.50 4.93 -3.03
C PHE A 221 2.23 6.12 -2.10
N ASP A 222 3.11 7.13 -2.08
CA ASP A 222 2.94 8.33 -1.24
C ASP A 222 1.69 9.13 -1.59
N SER A 223 1.42 9.25 -2.88
CA SER A 223 0.21 9.92 -3.38
C SER A 223 -1.05 9.18 -2.94
N LEU A 224 -1.05 7.84 -3.03
CA LEU A 224 -2.16 7.01 -2.54
C LEU A 224 -2.34 7.13 -1.04
N HIS A 225 -1.25 7.10 -0.27
CA HIS A 225 -1.28 7.23 1.18
C HIS A 225 -1.84 8.59 1.60
N SER A 226 -1.41 9.68 0.96
CA SER A 226 -1.92 11.03 1.23
C SER A 226 -3.43 11.13 0.99
N LEU A 227 -3.91 10.59 -0.14
CA LEU A 227 -5.34 10.53 -0.46
C LEU A 227 -6.11 9.70 0.57
N TYR A 228 -5.56 8.55 0.96
CA TYR A 228 -6.13 7.71 2.01
C TYR A 228 -6.27 8.49 3.32
N THR A 229 -5.22 9.17 3.79
CA THR A 229 -5.24 9.93 5.06
C THR A 229 -6.31 11.01 5.02
N GLN A 230 -6.45 11.74 3.91
CA GLN A 230 -7.49 12.76 3.75
C GLN A 230 -8.91 12.15 3.78
N CYS A 231 -9.12 11.05 3.05
CA CYS A 231 -10.40 10.36 3.05
C CYS A 231 -10.74 9.71 4.40
N ALA A 232 -9.76 9.18 5.12
CA ALA A 232 -9.95 8.65 6.47
C ALA A 232 -10.30 9.76 7.47
N GLN A 233 -9.66 10.93 7.38
CA GLN A 233 -9.99 12.09 8.22
C GLN A 233 -11.43 12.57 7.96
N SER A 234 -11.81 12.74 6.70
CA SER A 234 -13.17 13.16 6.32
C SER A 234 -14.24 12.16 6.80
N TYR A 235 -13.97 10.87 6.63
CA TYR A 235 -14.81 9.79 7.12
C TYR A 235 -14.96 9.84 8.65
N ASN A 236 -13.84 9.90 9.38
CA ASN A 236 -13.83 9.93 10.84
C ASN A 236 -14.51 11.18 11.41
N GLN A 237 -14.39 12.34 10.74
CA GLN A 237 -15.15 13.53 11.11
C GLN A 237 -16.66 13.33 10.96
N LYS A 238 -17.12 12.67 9.89
CA LYS A 238 -18.54 12.36 9.69
C LYS A 238 -19.05 11.38 10.75
N VAL A 239 -18.29 10.33 11.03
CA VAL A 239 -18.59 9.36 12.11
C VAL A 239 -18.68 10.04 13.47
N SER A 240 -17.72 10.93 13.80
CA SER A 240 -17.71 11.67 15.07
C SER A 240 -18.93 12.59 15.20
N LYS A 241 -19.29 13.33 14.15
CA LYS A 241 -20.50 14.18 14.15
C LYS A 241 -21.77 13.36 14.39
N LEU A 242 -21.92 12.21 13.72
CA LEU A 242 -23.05 11.30 13.91
C LEU A 242 -23.10 10.73 15.33
N SER A 243 -21.95 10.37 15.92
CA SER A 243 -21.88 9.96 17.32
C SER A 243 -22.35 11.07 18.25
N GLY A 244 -21.93 12.32 18.01
CA GLY A 244 -22.40 13.47 18.78
C GLY A 244 -23.92 13.68 18.69
N TYR A 245 -24.51 13.54 17.49
CA TYR A 245 -25.97 13.62 17.33
C TYR A 245 -26.71 12.48 18.03
N ARG A 246 -26.18 11.26 17.95
CA ARG A 246 -26.73 10.10 18.66
C ARG A 246 -26.74 10.35 20.16
N ASP A 247 -25.62 10.79 20.73
CA ASP A 247 -25.47 10.99 22.17
C ASP A 247 -26.41 12.11 22.67
N ALA A 248 -26.53 13.20 21.91
CA ALA A 248 -27.50 14.27 22.18
C ALA A 248 -28.96 13.76 22.11
N THR A 249 -29.29 12.94 21.11
CA THR A 249 -30.64 12.37 20.95
C THR A 249 -30.99 11.42 22.09
N SER A 250 -30.07 10.54 22.47
CA SER A 250 -30.21 9.65 23.63
C SER A 250 -30.44 10.43 24.92
N PHE A 251 -29.71 11.54 25.12
CA PHE A 251 -29.90 12.42 26.27
C PHE A 251 -31.27 13.11 26.28
N ILE A 252 -31.75 13.61 25.14
CA ILE A 252 -33.10 14.20 25.02
C ILE A 252 -34.18 13.16 25.32
N ILE A 253 -34.04 11.94 24.80
CA ILE A 253 -34.97 10.83 25.07
C ILE A 253 -34.99 10.50 26.55
N PHE A 254 -33.83 10.45 27.21
CA PHE A 254 -33.73 10.26 28.65
C PHE A 254 -34.50 11.35 29.42
N LEU A 255 -34.33 12.63 29.08
CA LEU A 255 -35.04 13.73 29.72
C LEU A 255 -36.56 13.61 29.53
N ILE A 256 -37.01 13.35 28.30
CA ILE A 256 -38.44 13.21 27.98
C ILE A 256 -39.06 12.03 28.73
N LEU A 257 -38.43 10.85 28.70
CA LEU A 257 -38.93 9.66 29.41
C LEU A 257 -39.00 9.89 30.93
N THR A 258 -37.98 10.54 31.48
CA THR A 258 -37.94 10.87 32.91
C THR A 258 -39.06 11.83 33.28
N ILE A 259 -39.29 12.88 32.48
CA ILE A 259 -40.41 13.81 32.67
C ILE A 259 -41.75 13.07 32.55
N VAL A 260 -41.96 12.24 31.53
CA VAL A 260 -43.24 11.55 31.30
C VAL A 260 -43.59 10.59 32.43
N ILE A 261 -42.61 9.80 32.90
CA ILE A 261 -42.86 8.75 33.91
C ILE A 261 -42.93 9.34 35.33
N TYR A 262 -42.09 10.34 35.64
CA TYR A 262 -41.99 10.93 36.98
C TYR A 262 -42.64 12.32 37.09
N ARG A 263 -43.43 12.76 36.10
CA ARG A 263 -44.08 14.08 36.06
C ARG A 263 -44.78 14.45 37.37
N LYS A 264 -45.52 13.50 37.95
CA LYS A 264 -46.29 13.70 39.18
C LYS A 264 -45.41 13.80 40.43
N GLU A 265 -44.26 13.13 40.47
CA GLU A 265 -43.31 13.29 41.57
C GLU A 265 -42.51 14.59 41.45
N MET A 266 -42.22 15.06 40.23
CA MET A 266 -41.55 16.36 40.02
C MET A 266 -42.47 17.56 40.21
N LEU A 267 -43.77 17.45 39.91
CA LEU A 267 -44.75 18.53 40.09
C LEU A 267 -45.40 18.58 41.48
N ASN A 268 -45.25 17.54 42.30
CA ASN A 268 -45.71 17.53 43.70
C ASN A 268 -44.55 17.82 44.66
N LEU A 269 -43.70 18.78 44.29
CA LEU A 269 -42.99 19.61 45.27
C LEU A 269 -43.99 20.60 45.88
#